data_AF-A0A7T4EHK1-F1
#
_entry.id   AF-A0A7T4EHK1-F1
#
_cell.length_a   1.000
_cell.length_b   1.000
_cell.length_c   1.000
_cell.angle_alpha   90.00
_cell.angle_beta   90.00
_cell.angle_gamma   90.00
#
_symmetry.space_group_name_H-M   'P 1'
#
loop_
_entity.id
_entity.type
_entity.pdbx_description
1 polymer ?
#
loop_
_entity_poly.entity_id
_entity_poly.type
_entity_poly.pdbx_seq_one_letter_code
_entity_poly.pdbx_strand_id
1 'polypeptide(L)'
;MEFNEPSWVWRDNNLIDALGTQMASVRADIIHVGEQNILIEALATNLHFKCRATTSNGEIFTVSQRGFTVANLDATCGERHYTLERISTWRKVRGIASPSGDVYAYVQPRANGRVEVHDGPCVDDLPLLDAVFLTWVCVLVDATVRRPRI
;
A
#
# COMPACT_ATOMS: atom_id res chain seq x y z
N MET A 1 16.77 0.72 -11.59
CA MET A 1 15.59 -0.14 -11.76
C MET A 1 14.62 0.60 -12.66
N GLU A 2 14.41 0.05 -13.84
CA GLU A 2 13.34 0.46 -14.75
C GLU A 2 12.21 -0.54 -14.56
N PHE A 3 10.99 -0.03 -14.47
CA PHE A 3 9.80 -0.87 -14.39
C PHE A 3 9.10 -0.84 -15.75
N ASN A 4 8.39 -1.92 -16.06
CA ASN A 4 7.49 -1.97 -17.21
C ASN A 4 6.27 -1.06 -16.97
N GLU A 5 5.24 -1.17 -17.81
CA GLU A 5 3.96 -0.53 -17.53
C GLU A 5 3.39 -1.01 -16.19
N PRO A 6 2.82 -0.10 -15.37
CA PRO A 6 2.29 -0.46 -14.07
C PRO A 6 1.06 -1.34 -14.22
N SER A 7 1.02 -2.43 -13.47
CA SER A 7 -0.13 -3.33 -13.41
C SER A 7 -1.35 -2.62 -12.83
N TRP A 8 -1.15 -1.82 -11.78
CA TRP A 8 -2.19 -0.95 -11.22
C TRP A 8 -1.70 0.48 -10.93
N VAL A 9 -2.63 1.43 -10.87
CA VAL A 9 -2.37 2.83 -10.54
C VAL A 9 -3.41 3.35 -9.56
N TRP A 10 -2.95 3.85 -8.41
CA TRP A 10 -3.75 4.70 -7.55
C TRP A 10 -3.81 6.12 -8.11
N ARG A 11 -5.03 6.63 -8.34
CA ARG A 11 -5.32 8.00 -8.77
C ARG A 11 -6.66 8.45 -8.18
N ASP A 12 -6.68 9.63 -7.56
CA ASP A 12 -7.88 10.24 -6.98
C ASP A 12 -8.64 9.28 -6.04
N ASN A 13 -7.89 8.56 -5.18
CA ASN A 13 -8.38 7.52 -4.26
C ASN A 13 -8.99 6.28 -4.95
N ASN A 14 -8.79 6.08 -6.25
CA ASN A 14 -9.21 4.88 -6.97
C ASN A 14 -7.99 4.07 -7.40
N LEU A 15 -8.05 2.75 -7.23
CA LEU A 15 -7.09 1.82 -7.80
C LEU A 15 -7.64 1.34 -9.13
N ILE A 16 -6.87 1.57 -10.19
CA ILE A 16 -7.24 1.27 -11.57
C ILE A 16 -6.24 0.28 -12.13
N ASP A 17 -6.69 -0.77 -12.81
CA ASP A 17 -5.80 -1.73 -13.47
C ASP A 17 -5.30 -1.23 -14.85
N ALA A 18 -4.41 -2.01 -15.47
CA ALA A 18 -3.86 -1.72 -16.79
C ALA A 18 -4.93 -1.65 -17.91
N LEU A 19 -6.10 -2.27 -17.72
CA LEU A 19 -7.22 -2.24 -18.65
C LEU A 19 -8.16 -1.04 -18.41
N GLY A 20 -7.92 -0.25 -17.36
CA GLY A 20 -8.77 0.88 -16.98
C GLY A 20 -9.94 0.49 -16.06
N THR A 21 -10.00 -0.75 -15.58
CA THR A 21 -11.02 -1.22 -14.63
C THR A 21 -10.71 -0.69 -13.24
N GLN A 22 -11.73 -0.18 -12.54
CA GLN A 22 -11.57 0.19 -11.14
C GLN A 22 -11.62 -1.06 -10.25
N MET A 23 -10.48 -1.38 -9.63
CA MET A 23 -10.31 -2.51 -8.72
C MET A 23 -10.72 -2.18 -7.28
N ALA A 24 -10.42 -0.95 -6.84
CA ALA A 24 -10.75 -0.48 -5.51
C ALA A 24 -10.99 1.04 -5.48
N SER A 25 -11.66 1.52 -4.43
CA SER A 25 -11.74 2.95 -4.14
C SER A 25 -11.68 3.22 -2.64
N VAL A 26 -11.23 4.41 -2.24
CA VAL A 26 -11.15 4.80 -0.82
C VAL A 26 -12.03 6.01 -0.54
N ARG A 27 -12.96 5.86 0.41
CA ARG A 27 -13.86 6.94 0.85
C ARG A 27 -14.13 6.81 2.34
N ALA A 28 -14.05 7.94 3.05
CA ALA A 28 -14.34 8.02 4.49
C ALA A 28 -13.61 6.92 5.31
N ASP A 29 -12.30 6.79 5.06
CA ASP A 29 -11.43 5.80 5.69
C ASP A 29 -11.83 4.33 5.46
N ILE A 30 -12.61 4.05 4.41
CA ILE A 30 -12.97 2.70 3.98
C ILE A 30 -12.39 2.45 2.59
N ILE A 31 -11.67 1.34 2.41
CA ILE A 31 -11.36 0.80 1.08
C ILE A 31 -12.50 -0.12 0.65
N HIS A 32 -13.06 0.14 -0.52
CA HIS A 32 -14.03 -0.70 -1.20
C HIS A 32 -13.32 -1.55 -2.25
N VAL A 33 -13.42 -2.87 -2.17
CA VAL A 33 -12.83 -3.85 -3.11
C VAL A 33 -13.90 -4.87 -3.49
N GLY A 34 -14.53 -4.70 -4.66
CA GLY A 34 -15.71 -5.49 -5.02
C GLY A 34 -16.82 -5.36 -3.97
N GLU A 35 -17.26 -6.49 -3.40
CA GLU A 35 -18.27 -6.52 -2.32
C GLU A 35 -17.66 -6.42 -0.91
N GLN A 36 -16.33 -6.36 -0.81
CA GLN A 36 -15.62 -6.33 0.46
C GLN A 36 -15.21 -4.89 0.82
N ASN A 37 -15.32 -4.59 2.10
CA ASN A 37 -14.87 -3.34 2.70
C ASN A 37 -13.74 -3.58 3.69
N ILE A 38 -12.78 -2.67 3.71
CA ILE A 38 -11.69 -2.60 4.66
C ILE A 38 -11.80 -1.26 5.39
N LEU A 39 -12.18 -1.26 6.66
CA LEU A 39 -12.17 -0.06 7.50
C LEU A 39 -10.73 0.23 7.92
N ILE A 40 -10.25 1.46 7.73
CA ILE A 40 -8.88 1.89 8.01
C ILE A 40 -8.85 2.87 9.20
N GLU A 41 -7.86 2.71 10.06
CA GLU A 41 -7.52 3.64 11.12
C GLU A 41 -6.01 3.93 11.04
N ALA A 42 -5.64 5.12 10.58
CA ALA A 42 -4.23 5.51 10.42
C ALA A 42 -3.83 6.63 11.38
N LEU A 43 -2.76 6.39 12.14
CA LEU A 43 -2.07 7.39 12.96
C LEU A 43 -0.75 7.76 12.28
N ALA A 44 -0.69 8.97 11.71
CA ALA A 44 0.49 9.48 11.02
C ALA A 44 0.97 10.82 11.63
N THR A 45 1.97 10.74 12.50
CA THR A 45 2.63 11.91 13.10
C THR A 45 3.98 12.16 12.42
N ASN A 46 4.72 13.19 12.86
CA ASN A 46 6.09 13.43 12.38
C ASN A 46 7.11 12.37 12.85
N LEU A 47 6.80 11.62 13.91
CA LEU A 47 7.72 10.67 14.56
C LEU A 47 7.26 9.22 14.44
N HIS A 48 5.98 8.99 14.15
CA HIS A 48 5.35 7.68 14.27
C HIS A 48 4.26 7.49 13.22
N PHE A 49 4.32 6.35 12.52
CA PHE A 49 3.28 5.84 11.64
C PHE A 49 2.78 4.48 12.12
N LYS A 50 1.46 4.35 12.25
CA LYS A 50 0.76 3.08 12.43
C LYS A 50 -0.55 3.10 11.66
N CYS A 51 -0.89 1.97 11.05
CA CYS A 51 -2.15 1.75 10.38
C CYS A 51 -2.76 0.46 10.92
N ARG A 52 -4.05 0.47 11.24
CA ARG A 52 -4.84 -0.73 11.48
C ARG A 52 -5.96 -0.74 10.45
N ALA A 53 -6.36 -1.92 10.04
CA ALA A 53 -7.57 -2.09 9.27
C ALA A 53 -8.33 -3.35 9.68
N THR A 54 -9.64 -3.33 9.44
CA THR A 54 -10.55 -4.45 9.68
C THR A 54 -11.32 -4.73 8.40
N THR A 55 -11.21 -5.95 7.90
CA THR A 55 -11.93 -6.41 6.70
C THR A 55 -13.38 -6.78 7.04
N SER A 56 -14.22 -6.98 6.02
CA SER A 56 -15.63 -7.36 6.21
C SER A 56 -15.82 -8.74 6.85
N ASN A 57 -14.84 -9.64 6.76
CA ASN A 57 -14.84 -10.95 7.42
C ASN A 57 -14.21 -10.90 8.83
N GLY A 58 -13.78 -9.74 9.31
CA GLY A 58 -13.20 -9.55 10.64
C GLY A 58 -11.70 -9.82 10.75
N GLU A 59 -11.00 -10.12 9.65
CA GLU A 59 -9.53 -10.15 9.65
C GLU A 59 -8.96 -8.77 10.00
N ILE A 60 -7.92 -8.77 10.81
CA ILE A 60 -7.22 -7.55 11.24
C ILE A 60 -5.94 -7.42 10.45
N PHE A 61 -5.78 -6.28 9.79
CA PHE A 61 -4.56 -5.90 9.10
C PHE A 61 -3.86 -4.80 9.91
N THR A 62 -2.54 -4.82 9.96
CA THR A 62 -1.74 -3.82 10.67
C THR A 62 -0.49 -3.47 9.89
N VAL A 63 -0.05 -2.22 9.98
CA VAL A 63 1.26 -1.75 9.55
C VAL A 63 1.85 -0.82 10.60
N SER A 64 3.14 -0.96 10.89
CA SER A 64 3.87 -0.04 11.76
C SER A 64 5.27 0.22 11.22
N GLN A 65 5.81 1.41 11.50
CA GLN A 65 7.20 1.70 11.15
C GLN A 65 8.18 0.84 11.97
N ARG A 66 9.20 0.31 11.30
CA ARG A 66 10.34 -0.35 11.92
C ARG A 66 11.49 0.65 12.05
N GLY A 67 11.66 1.18 13.26
CA GLY A 67 12.70 2.17 13.59
C GLY A 67 12.20 3.62 13.57
N PHE A 68 13.12 4.55 13.32
CA PHE A 68 12.87 6.00 13.49
C PHE A 68 12.20 6.68 12.30
N THR A 69 12.18 6.03 11.13
CA THR A 69 11.61 6.61 9.92
C THR A 69 10.63 5.63 9.29
N VAL A 70 9.71 6.14 8.48
CA VAL A 70 8.82 5.32 7.65
C VAL A 70 9.54 4.60 6.52
N ALA A 71 10.88 4.61 6.44
CA ALA A 71 11.63 3.95 5.37
C ALA A 71 11.40 2.44 5.37
N ASN A 72 11.23 1.84 6.54
CA ASN A 72 10.94 0.41 6.72
C ASN A 72 9.64 0.29 7.49
N LEU A 73 8.67 -0.46 6.95
CA LEU A 73 7.44 -0.78 7.64
C LEU A 73 7.30 -2.30 7.72
N ASP A 74 6.78 -2.78 8.83
CA ASP A 74 6.37 -4.17 9.00
C ASP A 74 4.84 -4.21 8.98
N ALA A 75 4.30 -5.19 8.26
CA ALA A 75 2.87 -5.36 8.06
C ALA A 75 2.43 -6.79 8.34
N THR A 76 1.18 -6.93 8.78
CA THR A 76 0.52 -8.22 8.98
C THR A 76 -0.90 -8.12 8.46
N CYS A 77 -1.31 -9.01 7.57
CA CYS A 77 -2.67 -9.12 7.06
C CYS A 77 -3.22 -10.50 7.43
N GLY A 78 -4.06 -10.57 8.47
CA GLY A 78 -4.46 -11.87 9.05
C GLY A 78 -3.23 -12.59 9.60
N GLU A 79 -2.92 -13.76 9.08
CA GLU A 79 -1.72 -14.56 9.45
C GLU A 79 -0.51 -14.31 8.54
N ARG A 80 -0.64 -13.46 7.51
CA ARG A 80 0.40 -13.22 6.50
C ARG A 80 1.24 -12.00 6.88
N HIS A 81 2.55 -12.12 6.79
CA HIS A 81 3.50 -11.07 7.17
C HIS A 81 4.21 -10.47 5.95
N TYR A 82 4.41 -9.15 5.97
CA TYR A 82 5.05 -8.43 4.88
C TYR A 82 5.99 -7.34 5.41
N THR A 83 6.94 -6.95 4.58
CA THR A 83 7.78 -5.76 4.75
C THR A 83 7.51 -4.79 3.61
N LEU A 84 7.52 -3.48 3.91
CA LEU A 84 7.37 -2.40 2.93
C LEU A 84 8.57 -1.47 3.02
N GLU A 85 9.66 -1.87 2.38
CA GLU A 85 10.96 -1.19 2.51
C GLU A 85 11.23 -0.25 1.34
N ARG A 86 11.78 0.93 1.62
CA ARG A 86 12.31 1.82 0.56
C ARG A 86 13.57 1.23 -0.04
N ILE A 87 13.51 0.83 -1.30
CA ILE A 87 14.63 0.25 -2.04
C ILE A 87 15.48 1.30 -2.77
N SER A 88 15.06 2.56 -2.77
CA SER A 88 15.85 3.67 -3.30
C SER A 88 15.66 4.93 -2.45
N THR A 89 16.76 5.62 -2.19
CA THR A 89 16.77 6.92 -1.51
C THR A 89 16.47 8.07 -2.46
N TRP A 90 16.75 7.90 -3.75
CA TRP A 90 16.58 8.93 -4.78
C TRP A 90 15.22 8.89 -5.46
N ARG A 91 14.70 7.67 -5.68
CA ARG A 91 13.32 7.45 -6.14
C ARG A 91 12.57 6.86 -4.95
N LYS A 92 11.50 7.51 -4.50
CA LYS A 92 10.62 6.93 -3.47
C LYS A 92 9.96 5.69 -4.08
N VAL A 93 10.62 4.54 -4.00
CA VAL A 93 10.12 3.24 -4.46
C VAL A 93 10.16 2.31 -3.28
N ARG A 94 9.07 1.59 -3.04
CA ARG A 94 9.01 0.54 -2.04
C ARG A 94 8.91 -0.83 -2.67
N GLY A 95 9.57 -1.81 -2.08
CA GLY A 95 9.25 -3.22 -2.30
C GLY A 95 8.25 -3.69 -1.25
N ILE A 96 7.21 -4.40 -1.67
CA ILE A 96 6.35 -5.21 -0.80
C ILE A 96 6.90 -6.63 -0.87
N ALA A 97 7.38 -7.17 0.24
CA ALA A 97 8.04 -8.46 0.27
C ALA A 97 7.67 -9.29 1.50
N SER A 98 7.90 -10.61 1.44
CA SER A 98 7.88 -11.46 2.62
C SER A 98 9.07 -11.13 3.54
N PRO A 99 9.04 -11.55 4.83
CA PRO A 99 10.21 -11.46 5.69
C PRO A 99 11.43 -12.25 5.19
N SER A 100 11.22 -13.28 4.34
CA SER A 100 12.29 -14.05 3.68
C SER A 100 12.87 -13.35 2.45
N GLY A 101 12.26 -12.28 1.95
CA GLY A 101 12.74 -11.48 0.83
C GLY A 101 12.06 -11.77 -0.52
N ASP A 102 10.98 -12.55 -0.54
CA ASP A 102 10.18 -12.81 -1.75
C ASP A 102 9.39 -11.54 -2.09
N VAL A 103 9.67 -10.94 -3.26
CA VAL A 103 9.10 -9.65 -3.63
C VAL A 103 7.80 -9.82 -4.41
N TYR A 104 6.71 -9.31 -3.86
CA TYR A 104 5.38 -9.39 -4.45
C TYR A 104 5.07 -8.22 -5.39
N ALA A 105 5.50 -7.01 -5.02
CA ALA A 105 5.22 -5.81 -5.81
C ALA A 105 6.21 -4.68 -5.51
N TYR A 106 6.30 -3.73 -6.43
CA TYR A 106 6.98 -2.46 -6.26
C TYR A 106 6.00 -1.30 -6.36
N VAL A 107 6.10 -0.34 -5.44
CA VAL A 107 5.21 0.81 -5.37
C VAL A 107 5.98 2.10 -5.59
N GLN A 108 5.57 2.88 -6.58
CA GLN A 108 6.24 4.10 -7.02
C GLN A 108 5.28 5.30 -7.08
N PRO A 109 5.31 6.21 -6.10
CA PRO A 109 4.74 7.55 -6.24
C PRO A 109 5.38 8.35 -7.39
N ARG A 110 4.53 9.09 -8.10
CA ARG A 110 4.87 10.00 -9.19
C ARG A 110 4.60 11.45 -8.79
N ALA A 111 5.30 12.38 -9.45
CA ALA A 111 5.18 13.82 -9.18
C ALA A 111 3.77 14.38 -9.49
N ASN A 112 3.01 13.70 -10.38
CA ASN A 112 1.63 14.06 -10.73
C ASN A 112 0.58 13.54 -9.73
N GLY A 113 1.01 13.03 -8.56
CA GLY A 113 0.13 12.53 -7.51
C GLY A 113 -0.34 11.09 -7.70
N ARG A 114 -0.02 10.44 -8.82
CA ARG A 114 -0.31 9.01 -9.02
C ARG A 114 0.64 8.16 -8.20
N VAL A 115 0.20 6.98 -7.81
CA VAL A 115 1.06 5.93 -7.25
C VAL A 115 0.91 4.69 -8.09
N GLU A 116 2.00 4.30 -8.73
CA GLU A 116 2.05 3.13 -9.60
C GLU A 116 2.44 1.89 -8.81
N VAL A 117 1.81 0.77 -9.13
CA VAL A 117 2.10 -0.56 -8.59
C VAL A 117 2.58 -1.42 -9.75
N HIS A 118 3.76 -2.00 -9.58
CA HIS A 118 4.42 -2.85 -10.55
C HIS A 118 4.58 -4.24 -9.95
N ASP A 119 4.35 -5.28 -10.74
CA ASP A 119 4.44 -6.64 -10.24
C ASP A 119 5.87 -7.01 -9.86
N GLY A 120 5.99 -7.74 -8.75
CA GLY A 120 7.21 -8.41 -8.35
C GLY A 120 7.22 -9.86 -8.87
N PRO A 121 8.36 -10.57 -8.74
CA PRO A 121 8.49 -11.96 -9.16
C PRO A 121 7.48 -12.93 -8.52
N CYS A 122 6.96 -12.61 -7.33
CA CYS A 122 6.06 -13.46 -6.57
C CYS A 122 4.61 -12.94 -6.53
N VAL A 123 4.22 -12.02 -7.43
CA VAL A 123 2.91 -11.33 -7.37
C VAL A 123 1.71 -12.28 -7.23
N ASP A 124 1.76 -13.45 -7.87
CA ASP A 124 0.67 -14.43 -7.87
C ASP A 124 0.35 -14.99 -6.47
N ASP A 125 1.29 -14.90 -5.53
CA ASP A 125 1.14 -15.37 -4.15
C ASP A 125 0.54 -14.29 -3.22
N LEU A 126 0.34 -13.06 -3.71
CA LEU A 126 -0.18 -11.95 -2.90
C LEU A 126 -1.72 -11.84 -3.02
N PRO A 127 -2.49 -12.07 -1.94
CA PRO A 127 -3.94 -11.93 -2.00
C PRO A 127 -4.39 -10.51 -2.35
N LEU A 128 -5.45 -10.38 -3.13
CA LEU A 128 -5.93 -9.08 -3.62
C LEU A 128 -6.21 -8.07 -2.48
N LEU A 129 -6.90 -8.48 -1.41
CA LEU A 129 -7.17 -7.58 -0.28
C LEU A 129 -5.89 -7.06 0.38
N ASP A 130 -4.91 -7.95 0.55
CA ASP A 130 -3.59 -7.60 1.09
C ASP A 130 -2.90 -6.60 0.16
N ALA A 131 -2.84 -6.90 -1.14
CA ALA A 131 -2.23 -6.03 -2.14
C ALA A 131 -2.84 -4.62 -2.15
N VAL A 132 -4.18 -4.55 -2.13
CA VAL A 132 -4.89 -3.27 -2.09
C VAL A 132 -4.57 -2.50 -0.80
N PHE A 133 -4.64 -3.16 0.36
CA PHE A 133 -4.34 -2.52 1.64
C PHE A 133 -2.89 -2.03 1.73
N LEU A 134 -1.92 -2.90 1.40
CA LEU A 134 -0.50 -2.60 1.49
C LEU A 134 -0.09 -1.47 0.54
N THR A 135 -0.61 -1.47 -0.70
CA THR A 135 -0.35 -0.38 -1.65
C THR A 135 -1.03 0.92 -1.24
N TRP A 136 -2.21 0.87 -0.61
CA TRP A 136 -2.83 2.05 -0.02
C TRP A 136 -2.01 2.62 1.15
N VAL A 137 -1.42 1.76 1.98
CA VAL A 137 -0.50 2.21 3.03
C VAL A 137 0.70 2.96 2.42
N CYS A 138 1.26 2.49 1.30
CA CYS A 138 2.27 3.22 0.54
C CYS A 138 1.79 4.61 0.08
N VAL A 139 0.52 4.74 -0.37
CA VAL A 139 -0.09 6.04 -0.69
C VAL A 139 -0.07 6.96 0.53
N LEU A 140 -0.51 6.48 1.69
CA LEU A 140 -0.57 7.28 2.92
C LEU A 140 0.80 7.81 3.37
N VAL A 141 1.87 7.03 3.19
CA VAL A 141 3.22 7.39 3.69
C VAL A 141 4.10 8.13 2.68
N ASP A 142 3.91 7.91 1.38
CA ASP A 142 4.82 8.44 0.36
C ASP A 142 4.18 9.44 -0.62
N ALA A 143 2.89 9.33 -0.88
CA ALA A 143 2.20 10.30 -1.73
C ALA A 143 1.92 11.57 -0.91
N THR A 144 2.13 12.73 -1.54
CA THR A 144 1.78 14.03 -0.96
C THR A 144 0.27 14.24 -1.04
N VAL A 145 -0.53 13.35 -0.47
CA VAL A 145 -1.96 13.57 -0.35
C VAL A 145 -2.14 14.55 0.81
N ARG A 146 -2.72 15.71 0.50
CA ARG A 146 -3.02 16.77 1.48
C ARG A 146 -3.77 16.14 2.66
N ARG A 147 -3.16 16.14 3.84
CA ARG A 147 -3.89 15.84 5.08
C ARG A 147 -4.94 16.95 5.26
N PRO A 148 -6.24 16.63 5.40
CA PRO A 148 -7.16 17.62 5.94
C PRO A 148 -6.60 18.04 7.30
N ARG A 149 -6.37 19.35 7.47
CA ARG A 149 -6.09 19.91 8.79
C ARG A 149 -7.35 19.67 9.61
N ILE A 150 -7.20 19.00 10.76
CA ILE A 150 -8.20 19.07 11.83
C ILE A 150 -8.27 20.53 12.30
#